data_AF-A0A0G0BUM7-F1
#
_entry.id   AF-A0A0G0BUM7-F1
#
_cell.length_a   1.000
_cell.length_b   1.000
_cell.length_c   1.000
_cell.angle_alpha   90.00
_cell.angle_beta   90.00
_cell.angle_gamma   90.00
#
_symmetry.space_group_name_H-M   'P 1'
#
loop_
_entity.id
_entity.type
_entity.pdbx_description
1 polymer ?
#
loop_
_entity_poly.entity_id
_entity_poly.type
_entity_poly.pdbx_seq_one_letter_code
_entity_poly.pdbx_strand_id
1 'polypeptide(L)'
;MRFQVEGLAEEAAKTKKGVKEVYALQAGRELRVIVKPDEVTDDEAVVMAEKIREELESKFDVFPGQIKVTIIRESRAEATTKI
;
A
#
# COMPACT_ATOMS: atom_id res chain seq x y z
N MET A 1 -1.16 -10.86 -14.22
CA MET A 1 -1.83 -9.65 -13.69
C MET A 1 -1.80 -9.62 -12.16
N ARG A 2 -2.44 -10.57 -11.46
CA ARG A 2 -2.40 -10.66 -9.97
C ARG A 2 -0.95 -10.71 -9.41
N PHE A 3 -0.13 -11.58 -9.97
CA PHE A 3 1.25 -11.83 -9.51
C PHE A 3 2.20 -10.62 -9.58
N GLN A 4 1.98 -9.68 -10.50
CA GLN A 4 2.92 -8.55 -10.71
C GLN A 4 2.70 -7.42 -9.70
N VAL A 5 1.45 -7.19 -9.31
CA VAL A 5 1.10 -6.20 -8.28
C VAL A 5 1.39 -6.76 -6.89
N GLU A 6 1.23 -8.07 -6.68
CA GLU A 6 1.63 -8.75 -5.45
C GLU A 6 3.13 -8.63 -5.18
N GLY A 7 3.98 -8.81 -6.20
CA GLY A 7 5.43 -8.61 -6.03
C GLY A 7 5.81 -7.19 -5.64
N LEU A 8 5.08 -6.20 -6.15
CA LEU A 8 5.30 -4.78 -5.84
C LEU A 8 4.80 -4.43 -4.43
N ALA A 9 3.73 -5.08 -3.96
CA ALA A 9 3.28 -4.97 -2.58
C ALA A 9 4.36 -5.46 -1.60
N GLU A 10 5.03 -6.57 -1.92
CA GLU A 10 6.15 -7.08 -1.13
C GLU A 10 7.36 -6.15 -1.15
N GLU A 11 7.70 -5.57 -2.30
CA GLU A 11 8.79 -4.57 -2.41
C GLU A 11 8.46 -3.31 -1.61
N ALA A 12 7.23 -2.78 -1.73
CA ALA A 12 6.79 -1.61 -0.99
C ALA A 12 6.81 -1.85 0.53
N ALA A 13 6.42 -3.04 0.98
CA ALA A 13 6.48 -3.43 2.39
C ALA A 13 7.92 -3.53 2.92
N LYS A 14 8.87 -4.03 2.11
CA LYS A 14 10.27 -4.22 2.53
C LYS A 14 11.09 -2.92 2.53
N THR A 15 10.73 -1.95 1.69
CA THR A 15 11.62 -0.82 1.37
C THR A 15 11.21 0.49 2.06
N LYS A 16 9.96 0.62 2.54
CA LYS A 16 9.46 1.88 3.11
C LYS A 16 9.26 1.76 4.62
N LYS A 17 10.01 2.58 5.37
CA LYS A 17 9.89 2.71 6.83
C LYS A 17 8.46 3.15 7.20
N GLY A 18 7.90 2.57 8.26
CA GLY A 18 6.53 2.86 8.71
C GLY A 18 5.41 2.13 7.98
N VAL A 19 5.69 1.38 6.89
CA VAL A 19 4.71 0.47 6.29
C VAL A 19 4.53 -0.75 7.19
N LYS A 20 3.28 -1.04 7.54
CA LYS A 20 2.88 -2.19 8.35
C LYS A 20 2.51 -3.36 7.44
N GLU A 21 1.62 -3.12 6.47
CA GLU A 21 1.10 -4.17 5.58
C GLU A 21 0.76 -3.58 4.20
N VAL A 22 0.82 -4.40 3.15
CA VAL A 22 0.40 -4.01 1.80
C VAL A 22 -0.44 -5.11 1.17
N TYR A 23 -1.54 -4.72 0.54
CA TYR A 23 -2.52 -5.61 -0.03
C TYR A 23 -2.85 -5.23 -1.47
N ALA A 24 -2.76 -6.20 -2.38
CA ALA A 24 -3.33 -6.08 -3.72
C ALA A 24 -4.78 -6.58 -3.69
N LEU A 25 -5.72 -5.67 -3.97
CA LEU A 25 -7.16 -5.89 -3.98
C LEU A 25 -7.69 -5.87 -5.43
N GLN A 26 -8.92 -6.35 -5.63
CA GLN A 26 -9.63 -6.27 -6.92
C GLN A 26 -8.80 -6.81 -8.10
N ALA A 27 -8.18 -7.97 -7.93
CA ALA A 27 -7.28 -8.59 -8.92
C ALA A 27 -6.08 -7.72 -9.33
N GLY A 28 -5.59 -6.86 -8.43
CA GLY A 28 -4.45 -5.97 -8.65
C GLY A 28 -4.82 -4.59 -9.19
N ARG A 29 -6.12 -4.22 -9.20
CA ARG A 29 -6.58 -2.88 -9.59
C ARG A 29 -6.67 -1.88 -8.44
N GLU A 30 -6.56 -2.36 -7.20
CA GLU A 30 -6.43 -1.51 -6.03
C GLU A 30 -5.23 -1.98 -5.19
N LEU A 31 -4.34 -1.07 -4.83
CA LEU A 31 -3.23 -1.32 -3.93
C LEU A 31 -3.49 -0.55 -2.63
N ARG A 32 -3.58 -1.28 -1.53
CA ARG A 32 -3.84 -0.72 -0.21
C ARG A 32 -2.62 -0.91 0.69
N VAL A 33 -2.09 0.19 1.19
CA VAL A 33 -0.92 0.21 2.06
C VAL A 33 -1.37 0.67 3.44
N ILE A 34 -1.11 -0.14 4.46
CA ILE A 34 -1.34 0.22 5.85
C ILE A 34 -0.03 0.69 6.44
N VAL A 35 -0.04 1.88 7.04
CA VAL A 35 1.12 2.48 7.70
C VAL A 35 0.84 2.76 9.16
N LYS A 36 1.89 2.83 9.97
CA LYS A 36 1.77 3.23 11.37
C LYS A 36 1.71 4.76 11.48
N PRO A 37 0.70 5.31 12.19
CA PRO A 37 0.55 6.76 12.32
C PRO A 37 1.70 7.43 13.11
N ASP A 38 2.43 6.67 13.93
CA ASP A 38 3.58 7.16 14.69
C ASP A 38 4.85 7.30 13.83
N GLU A 39 4.92 6.57 12.71
CA GLU A 39 6.09 6.58 11.81
C GLU A 39 5.84 7.37 10.52
N VAL A 40 4.58 7.65 10.17
CA VAL A 40 4.19 8.30 8.90
C VAL A 40 3.18 9.42 9.15
N THR A 41 3.59 10.64 8.83
CA THR A 41 2.72 11.84 8.89
C THR A 41 1.68 11.84 7.76
N ASP A 42 0.67 12.72 7.83
CA ASP A 42 -0.33 12.86 6.77
C ASP A 42 0.29 13.34 5.45
N ASP A 43 1.15 14.35 5.49
CA ASP A 43 1.91 14.80 4.33
C ASP A 43 2.75 13.66 3.72
N GLU A 44 3.46 12.90 4.54
CA GLU A 44 4.24 11.75 4.05
C GLU A 44 3.37 10.66 3.45
N ALA A 45 2.17 10.43 4.00
CA ALA A 45 1.22 9.46 3.42
C ALA A 45 0.75 9.89 2.03
N VAL A 46 0.51 11.18 1.81
CA VAL A 46 0.16 11.73 0.49
C VAL A 46 1.33 11.56 -0.49
N VAL A 47 2.54 11.95 -0.09
CA VAL A 47 3.75 11.78 -0.91
C VAL A 47 4.02 10.30 -1.21
N MET A 48 3.77 9.41 -0.25
CA MET A 48 3.94 7.97 -0.43
C MET A 48 2.95 7.41 -1.45
N ALA A 49 1.69 7.86 -1.43
CA ALA A 49 0.67 7.46 -2.39
C ALA A 49 1.10 7.81 -3.83
N GLU A 50 1.54 9.05 -4.05
CA GLU A 50 2.00 9.53 -5.35
C GLU A 50 3.25 8.79 -5.82
N LYS A 51 4.25 8.61 -4.96
CA LYS A 51 5.46 7.85 -5.32
C LYS A 51 5.15 6.42 -5.75
N ILE A 52 4.27 5.73 -5.01
CA ILE A 52 3.88 4.36 -5.37
C ILE A 52 3.11 4.37 -6.70
N ARG A 53 2.27 5.37 -6.95
CA ARG A 53 1.59 5.54 -8.25
C ARG A 53 2.61 5.69 -9.38
N GLU A 54 3.61 6.56 -9.24
CA GLU A 54 4.65 6.78 -10.26
C GLU A 54 5.51 5.53 -10.51
N GLU A 55 5.85 4.79 -9.45
CA GLU A 55 6.57 3.50 -9.55
C GLU A 55 5.73 2.45 -10.31
N LEU A 56 4.41 2.42 -10.09
CA LEU A 56 3.50 1.55 -10.81
C LEU A 56 3.36 1.97 -12.29
N GLU A 57 3.22 3.27 -12.57
CA GLU A 57 3.14 3.79 -13.94
C GLU A 57 4.42 3.47 -14.73
N SER A 58 5.60 3.63 -14.10
CA SER A 58 6.90 3.39 -14.75
C SER A 58 7.21 1.91 -14.95
N LYS A 59 6.78 1.03 -14.04
CA LYS A 59 7.02 -0.42 -14.19
C LYS A 59 6.05 -1.08 -15.17
N PHE A 60 4.97 -0.40 -15.54
CA PHE A 60 3.92 -0.99 -16.35
C PHE A 60 3.40 -0.07 -17.47
N ASP A 61 4.14 0.00 -18.58
CA ASP A 61 3.81 0.77 -19.79
C ASP A 61 2.46 0.48 -20.45
N VAL A 62 1.84 -0.69 -20.20
CA VAL A 62 0.69 -1.16 -20.98
C VAL A 62 -0.42 -1.74 -20.10
N PHE A 63 -0.99 -0.92 -19.20
CA PHE A 63 -2.24 -1.27 -18.53
C PHE A 63 -3.42 -0.48 -19.09
N PRO A 64 -4.40 -1.14 -19.75
CA PRO A 64 -5.70 -0.53 -19.97
C PRO A 64 -6.45 -0.48 -18.63
N GLY A 65 -6.34 0.63 -17.90
CA GLY A 65 -7.09 0.88 -16.68
C GLY A 65 -6.36 1.74 -15.65
N GLN A 66 -7.08 2.19 -14.63
CA GLN A 66 -6.53 2.93 -13.50
C GLN A 66 -6.27 1.96 -12.33
N ILE A 67 -5.09 2.05 -11.72
CA ILE A 67 -4.79 1.39 -10.45
C ILE A 67 -5.02 2.40 -9.32
N LYS A 68 -5.89 2.06 -8.38
CA LYS A 68 -6.15 2.92 -7.23
C LYS A 68 -5.16 2.61 -6.11
N VAL A 69 -4.32 3.58 -5.74
CA VAL A 69 -3.43 3.47 -4.57
C VAL A 69 -4.10 4.15 -3.38
N THR A 70 -4.20 3.45 -2.26
CA THR A 70 -4.78 3.99 -1.01
C THR A 70 -3.84 3.73 0.15
N ILE A 71 -3.41 4.79 0.82
CA ILE A 71 -2.61 4.72 2.04
C ILE A 71 -3.56 4.91 3.23
N ILE A 72 -3.52 3.98 4.18
CA ILE A 72 -4.35 3.99 5.37
C ILE A 72 -3.43 4.05 6.58
N ARG A 73 -3.56 5.11 7.38
CA ARG A 73 -2.94 5.18 8.69
C ARG A 73 -3.84 4.44 9.68
N GLU A 74 -3.42 3.26 10.14
CA GLU A 74 -4.21 2.43 11.06
C GLU A 74 -3.58 2.44 12.46
N SER A 75 -4.38 2.84 13.46
CA SER A 75 -4.10 2.52 14.87
C SER A 75 -5.10 1.45 15.30
N ARG A 76 -4.59 0.34 15.83
CA ARG A 76 -5.41 -0.82 16.23
C ARG A 76 -5.16 -1.11 17.70
N ALA A 77 -6.24 -1.11 18.49
CA ALA A 77 -6.24 -1.52 19.88
C ALA A 77 -7.18 -2.73 20.03
N GLU A 78 -6.64 -3.85 20.51
CA GLU A 78 -7.36 -5.12 20.61
C GLU A 78 -7.38 -5.56 22.08
N ALA A 79 -8.57 -5.91 22.58
CA ALA A 79 -8.73 -6.48 23.91
C ALA A 79 -9.41 -7.85 23.76
N THR A 80 -8.77 -8.90 24.26
CA THR A 80 -9.31 -10.26 24.25
C THR A 80 -9.78 -10.63 25.65
N THR A 81 -11.03 -11.07 25.77
CA THR A 81 -11.54 -11.73 26.98
C THR A 81 -11.60 -13.23 26.73
N LYS A 82 -11.23 -14.03 27.73
CA LYS A 82 -11.40 -15.48 27.67
C LYS A 82 -12.77 -15.82 28.28
N ILE A 83 -13.59 -16.52 27.50
CA ILE A 83 -14.80 -17.22 27.97
C ILE A 83 -14.48 -18.67 28.32
#